data_AF-A0A150HPE0-F1
#
_entry.id   AF-A0A150HPE0-F1
#
_cell.length_a   1.000
_cell.length_b   1.000
_cell.length_c   1.000
_cell.angle_alpha   90.00
_cell.angle_beta   90.00
_cell.angle_gamma   90.00
#
_symmetry.space_group_name_H-M   'P 1'
#
loop_
_entity.id
_entity.type
_entity.pdbx_description
1 polymer ?
#
loop_
_entity_poly.entity_id
_entity_poly.type
_entity_poly.pdbx_seq_one_letter_code
_entity_poly.pdbx_strand_id
1 'polypeptide(L)' 'MNRADITLSGLRNHQIIAGGLKEGIGLVLDKIQRKAYVSDLNGAVGVVSMDGGEFEIVYLFSGPITGISF' A
#
# COMPACT_ATOMS: atom_id res chain seq x y z
N MET A 1 -4.36 3.65 -2.62
CA MET A 1 -3.48 2.73 -3.36
C MET A 1 -4.22 2.18 -4.55
N ASN A 2 -3.71 2.46 -5.75
CA ASN A 2 -4.33 2.01 -7.00
C ASN A 2 -3.56 0.82 -7.57
N ARG A 3 -4.28 -0.11 -8.18
CA ARG A 3 -3.75 -1.22 -8.96
C ARG A 3 -4.35 -1.19 -10.36
N ALA A 4 -3.54 -1.55 -11.35
CA ALA A 4 -3.99 -1.79 -12.71
C ALA A 4 -3.13 -2.88 -13.35
N ASP A 5 -3.69 -3.56 -14.35
CA ASP A 5 -2.92 -4.43 -15.24
C ASP A 5 -2.15 -3.57 -16.24
N ILE A 6 -0.86 -3.86 -16.41
CA ILE A 6 -0.03 -3.20 -17.42
C ILE A 6 -0.11 -4.01 -18.71
N THR A 7 -0.58 -3.38 -19.79
CA THR A 7 -0.71 -4.02 -21.11
C THR A 7 0.01 -3.19 -22.18
N LEU A 8 0.21 -3.78 -23.37
CA LEU A 8 0.76 -3.06 -24.54
C LEU A 8 -0.05 -1.81 -24.93
N SER A 9 -1.36 -1.82 -24.66
CA SER A 9 -2.27 -0.70 -24.96
C SER A 9 -2.41 0.32 -23.82
N GLY A 10 -1.67 0.15 -22.72
CA GLY A 10 -1.77 0.97 -21.50
C GLY A 10 -2.35 0.22 -20.31
N LEU A 11 -2.84 0.97 -19.33
CA LEU A 11 -3.38 0.44 -18.08
C LEU A 11 -4.82 -0.07 -18.26
N ARG A 12 -5.12 -1.27 -17.74
CA ARG A 12 -6.47 -1.85 -17.72
C ARG A 12 -6.85 -2.28 -16.31
N ASN A 13 -8.14 -2.54 -16.11
CA ASN A 13 -8.69 -3.08 -14.85
C ASN A 13 -8.27 -2.27 -13.61
N HIS A 14 -8.46 -0.94 -13.68
CA HIS A 14 -8.16 -0.02 -12.58
C HIS A 14 -8.98 -0.37 -11.33
N GLN A 15 -8.29 -0.50 -10.20
CA GLN A 15 -8.87 -0.84 -8.91
C GLN A 15 -8.29 0.03 -7.81
N ILE A 16 -9.15 0.50 -6.92
CA ILE A 16 -8.74 1.13 -5.66
C ILE A 16 -8.69 0.03 -4.62
N ILE A 17 -7.50 -0.33 -4.16
CA ILE A 17 -7.28 -1.42 -3.20
C ILE A 17 -7.32 -0.89 -1.76
N ALA A 18 -6.95 0.37 -1.56
CA ALA A 18 -7.06 1.07 -0.27
C ALA A 18 -7.32 2.56 -0.48
N GLY A 19 -8.22 3.14 0.30
CA GLY A 19 -8.48 4.59 0.40
C GLY A 19 -7.99 5.17 1.73
N GLY A 20 -8.16 6.47 1.96
CA GLY A 20 -7.89 7.11 3.25
C GLY A 20 -6.42 7.22 3.66
N LEU A 21 -5.50 6.78 2.79
CA LEU A 21 -4.06 7.03 2.96
C LEU A 21 -3.83 8.54 2.96
N LYS A 22 -3.12 9.06 3.96
CA LYS A 22 -2.74 10.47 3.99
C LYS A 22 -1.65 10.72 2.96
N GLU A 23 -0.41 10.37 3.30
CA GLU A 23 0.76 10.54 2.45
C GLU A 23 1.53 9.24 2.36
N GLY A 24 0.88 8.22 1.80
CA GLY A 24 1.51 6.92 1.55
C GLY A 24 2.65 7.06 0.54
N ILE A 25 3.87 6.76 0.96
CA ILE A 25 5.09 7.04 0.20
C ILE A 25 5.93 5.79 -0.05
N GLY A 26 5.98 4.85 0.89
CA GLY A 26 6.63 3.56 0.69
C GLY A 26 5.61 2.46 0.45
N LEU A 27 6.00 1.45 -0.33
CA LEU A 27 5.19 0.29 -0.65
C LEU A 27 6.07 -0.95 -0.72
N VAL A 28 5.70 -2.00 0.02
CA VAL A 28 6.29 -3.34 -0.13
C VAL A 28 5.19 -4.40 -0.25
N LEU A 29 5.45 -5.43 -1.04
CA LEU A 29 4.45 -6.44 -1.43
C LEU A 29 4.86 -7.84 -0.95
N ASP A 30 4.15 -8.39 0.04
CA ASP A 30 4.25 -9.81 0.37
C ASP A 30 3.38 -10.60 -0.61
N LYS A 31 4.02 -11.19 -1.62
CA LYS A 31 3.33 -11.96 -2.67
C LYS A 31 2.83 -13.32 -2.17
N ILE A 32 3.44 -13.89 -1.13
CA ILE A 32 3.07 -15.18 -0.56
C ILE A 32 1.78 -15.02 0.24
N GLN A 33 1.73 -14.03 1.13
CA GLN A 33 0.54 -13.76 1.96
C GLN A 33 -0.47 -12.84 1.28
N ARG A 34 -0.19 -12.36 0.06
CA ARG A 34 -1.06 -11.44 -0.70
C ARG A 34 -1.35 -10.13 0.06
N LYS A 35 -0.35 -9.57 0.73
CA LYS A 35 -0.48 -8.31 1.50
C LYS A 35 0.38 -7.19 0.94
N ALA A 36 -0.17 -5.98 0.90
CA ALA A 36 0.56 -4.76 0.61
C ALA A 36 0.73 -3.95 1.90
N TYR A 37 1.97 -3.53 2.17
CA TYR A 37 2.30 -2.67 3.30
C TYR A 37 2.66 -1.28 2.77
N VAL A 38 2.12 -0.25 3.40
CA VAL A 38 2.34 1.15 3.03
C VAL A 38 2.85 1.91 4.24
N SER A 39 3.96 2.62 4.08
CA SER A 39 4.45 3.61 5.03
C SER A 39 3.98 5.01 4.64
N ASP A 40 3.67 5.85 5.62
CA ASP A 40 3.31 7.25 5.42
C ASP A 40 4.24 8.22 6.17
N LEU A 41 4.27 9.49 5.75
CA LEU A 41 5.11 10.52 6.38
C LEU A 41 4.69 10.91 7.80
N ASN A 42 3.55 10.41 8.31
CA ASN A 42 3.14 10.61 9.70
C ASN A 42 3.69 9.53 10.64
N GLY A 43 4.47 8.57 10.12
CA GLY A 43 5.03 7.48 10.90
C GLY A 43 4.17 6.21 10.90
N ALA A 44 3.05 6.16 10.17
CA ALA A 44 2.20 4.98 10.16
C ALA A 44 2.71 3.94 9.15
N VAL A 45 2.73 2.67 9.55
CA VAL A 45 2.78 1.53 8.64
C VAL A 45 1.42 0.84 8.72
N GLY A 46 0.76 0.74 7.59
CA GLY A 46 -0.47 -0.03 7.48
C GLY A 46 -0.39 -1.12 6.43
N VAL A 47 -1.36 -2.01 6.48
CA VAL A 47 -1.47 -3.20 5.65
C VAL A 47 -2.86 -3.28 5.03
N VAL A 48 -2.92 -3.81 3.81
CA VAL A 48 -4.17 -4.16 3.14
C VAL A 48 -3.99 -5.44 2.35
N SER A 49 -5.06 -6.23 2.24
CA SER A 49 -5.09 -7.34 1.28
C SER A 49 -4.88 -6.79 -0.13
N MET A 50 -4.04 -7.46 -0.92
CA MET A 50 -3.90 -7.10 -2.32
C MET A 50 -5.18 -7.34 -3.11
N ASP A 51 -6.15 -8.06 -2.57
CA ASP A 51 -7.44 -8.29 -3.23
C ASP A 51 -8.49 -7.23 -2.84
N GLY A 52 -8.08 -6.22 -2.06
CA GLY A 52 -8.93 -5.15 -1.56
C GLY A 52 -9.38 -5.38 -0.11
N GLY A 53 -9.81 -4.32 0.54
CA GLY A 53 -10.34 -4.37 1.89
C GLY A 53 -10.00 -3.15 2.71
N GLU A 54 -10.24 -3.26 4.01
CA GLU A 54 -9.88 -2.22 4.98
C GLU A 54 -8.37 -2.09 5.12
N PHE A 55 -7.91 -0.85 5.24
CA PHE A 55 -6.51 -0.53 5.50
C PHE A 55 -6.29 -0.48 7.02
N GLU A 56 -5.46 -1.38 7.54
CA GLU A 56 -5.21 -1.51 8.98
C GLU A 56 -3.83 -0.96 9.34
N ILE A 57 -3.75 -0.11 10.37
CA ILE A 57 -2.45 0.34 10.90
C ILE A 57 -1.85 -0.76 11.77
N VAL A 58 -0.67 -1.25 11.40
CA VAL A 58 0.04 -2.32 12.12
C VAL A 58 1.20 -1.78 12.97
N TYR A 59 1.68 -0.57 12.68
CA TYR A 59 2.72 0.07 13.47
C TYR A 59 2.68 1.59 13.36
N LEU A 60 3.09 2.28 14.42
CA LEU A 60 3.21 3.73 14.46
C LEU A 60 4.57 4.13 15.04
N PHE A 61 5.40 4.79 14.22
CA PHE A 61 6.67 5.37 14.63
C PHE A 61 6.46 6.76 15.26
N SER A 62 7.42 7.21 16.07
CA SER A 62 7.40 8.54 16.70
C SER A 62 7.74 9.69 15.75
N GLY A 63 8.07 9.40 14.49
CA GLY A 63 8.44 10.39 13.50
C GLY A 63 8.23 9.89 12.06
N PRO A 64 8.51 10.74 11.06
CA PRO A 64 8.28 10.42 9.67
C PRO A 64 9.07 9.20 9.20
N ILE A 65 8.43 8.36 8.41
CA ILE A 65 9.07 7.24 7.72
C ILE A 65 8.79 7.33 6.23
N THR A 66 9.73 6.84 5.43
CA THR A 66 9.64 6.89 3.98
C THR A 66 9.69 5.49 3.40
N GLY A 67 10.88 4.91 3.31
CA GLY A 67 11.11 3.59 2.74
C GLY A 67 10.61 2.46 3.65
N ILE A 68 10.17 1.38 3.02
CA ILE A 68 9.84 0.10 3.66
C ILE A 68 10.33 -1.04 2.76
N SER A 69 10.92 -2.07 3.35
CA SER A 69 11.42 -3.28 2.67
C SER A 69 11.25 -4.49 3.59
N PHE A 70 11.26 -5.69 3.00
CA PHE A 70 11.55 -6.93 3.71
C PHE A 70 13.05 -7.15 3.87
#